data_AF-A0A7S3JRX3-F1
#
_entry.id   AF-A0A7S3JRX3-F1
#
_cell.length_a   1.000
_cell.length_b   1.000
_cell.length_c   1.000
_cell.angle_alpha   90.00
_cell.angle_beta   90.00
_cell.angle_gamma   90.00
#
_symmetry.space_group_name_H-M   'P 1'
#
loop_
_entity.id
_entity.type
_entity.pdbx_description
1 polymer ?
#
loop_
_entity_poly.entity_id
_entity_poly.type
_entity_poly.pdbx_seq_one_letter_code
_entity_poly.pdbx_strand_id
1 'polypeptide(L)'
;KNILGRSDMELTATAGYAGGLSTGKDPSRPGKSLVCYHNLQRIADYGSLGHAEAVRVKVPASTVPEFTKEYAKLFDKQGDRPDKGDRGLEYRSVIGLPGGQSSPFYNQVKEILQDAKGLNLMTGKGNDPDTLGKKNVWLYDTNSFPLYQAEVYHQMHDGFFPGENYPSEYNALNKKLFEAGRFVDTGCPDII
;
A
#
# COMPACT_ATOMS: atom_id res chain seq x y z
N LYS A 1 16.57 -3.01 -5.77
CA LYS A 1 17.89 -3.48 -6.23
C LYS A 1 18.50 -4.54 -5.31
N ASN A 2 18.50 -4.35 -3.98
CA ASN A 2 19.27 -5.23 -3.07
C ASN A 2 18.65 -6.60 -2.77
N ILE A 3 17.31 -6.68 -2.57
CA ILE A 3 16.64 -7.96 -2.25
C ILE A 3 16.09 -8.63 -3.52
N LEU A 4 15.41 -7.84 -4.36
CA LEU A 4 14.69 -8.37 -5.52
C LEU A 4 15.53 -8.39 -6.81
N GLY A 5 16.75 -7.84 -6.80
CA GLY A 5 17.64 -7.83 -7.97
C GLY A 5 17.15 -7.06 -9.20
N ARG A 6 16.03 -6.33 -9.09
CA ARG A 6 15.37 -5.65 -10.22
C ARG A 6 16.09 -4.40 -10.69
N SER A 7 16.20 -4.25 -12.00
CA SER A 7 16.44 -2.97 -12.68
C SER A 7 15.18 -2.09 -12.65
N ASP A 8 15.34 -0.83 -13.03
CA ASP A 8 14.29 0.19 -12.86
C ASP A 8 12.99 -0.16 -13.63
N MET A 9 13.10 -0.71 -14.84
CA MET A 9 11.94 -1.12 -15.65
C MET A 9 11.35 -2.47 -15.23
N GLU A 10 12.05 -3.21 -14.37
CA GLU A 10 11.56 -4.46 -13.77
C GLU A 10 10.85 -4.23 -12.44
N LEU A 11 10.85 -3.00 -11.92
CA LEU A 11 10.09 -2.65 -10.74
C LEU A 11 8.61 -2.96 -10.93
N THR A 12 7.99 -3.40 -9.83
CA THR A 12 6.58 -3.78 -9.77
C THR A 12 5.89 -3.10 -8.59
N ALA A 13 6.55 -2.13 -7.96
CA ALA A 13 5.96 -1.38 -6.87
C ALA A 13 4.88 -0.48 -7.46
N THR A 14 3.68 -0.54 -6.88
CA THR A 14 2.53 0.23 -7.30
C THR A 14 1.81 0.72 -6.05
N ALA A 15 1.79 2.03 -5.86
CA ALA A 15 1.02 2.66 -4.78
C ALA A 15 -0.48 2.56 -5.08
N GLY A 16 -1.29 2.47 -4.04
CA GLY A 16 -2.72 2.31 -4.17
C GLY A 16 -3.45 2.18 -2.84
N TYR A 17 -4.71 1.79 -2.97
CA TYR A 17 -5.68 1.74 -1.87
C TYR A 17 -6.20 0.31 -1.72
N ALA A 18 -6.19 -0.24 -0.51
CA ALA A 18 -6.60 -1.61 -0.24
C ALA A 18 -7.26 -1.79 1.12
N GLY A 19 -7.86 -2.96 1.36
CA GLY A 19 -8.41 -3.33 2.66
C GLY A 19 -9.73 -2.64 3.01
N GLY A 20 -10.34 -1.90 2.10
CA GLY A 20 -11.72 -1.40 2.21
C GLY A 20 -12.73 -2.35 1.57
N LEU A 21 -14.02 -2.17 1.91
CA LEU A 21 -15.13 -2.99 1.42
C LEU A 21 -15.87 -2.39 0.22
N SER A 22 -15.65 -1.11 -0.05
CA SER A 22 -16.46 -0.34 -1.01
C SER A 22 -15.61 0.23 -2.12
N THR A 23 -16.23 0.47 -3.27
CA THR A 23 -15.65 1.27 -4.35
C THR A 23 -16.67 2.32 -4.77
N GLY A 24 -16.20 3.49 -5.18
CA GLY A 24 -17.03 4.46 -5.87
C GLY A 24 -17.38 4.03 -7.29
N LYS A 25 -18.24 4.81 -7.93
CA LYS A 25 -18.57 4.68 -9.35
C LYS A 25 -17.84 5.76 -10.12
N ASP A 26 -17.29 5.38 -11.26
CA ASP A 26 -16.76 6.35 -12.21
C ASP A 26 -17.90 6.90 -13.10
N PRO A 27 -18.22 8.21 -13.04
CA PRO A 27 -19.27 8.80 -13.86
C PRO A 27 -18.89 8.87 -15.34
N SER A 28 -17.60 8.86 -15.66
CA SER A 28 -17.06 8.92 -17.02
C SER A 28 -16.82 7.54 -17.65
N ARG A 29 -16.65 6.50 -16.83
CA ARG A 29 -16.40 5.11 -17.27
C ARG A 29 -17.37 4.14 -16.59
N PRO A 30 -18.63 4.04 -17.09
CA PRO A 30 -19.66 3.20 -16.50
C PRO A 30 -19.22 1.76 -16.27
N GLY A 31 -19.50 1.23 -15.08
CA GLY A 31 -19.17 -0.16 -14.71
C GLY A 31 -17.76 -0.37 -14.16
N LYS A 32 -16.89 0.65 -14.15
CA LYS A 32 -15.61 0.57 -13.45
C LYS A 32 -15.73 1.01 -11.99
N SER A 33 -15.15 0.20 -11.10
CA SER A 33 -14.86 0.58 -9.72
C SER A 33 -13.83 1.71 -9.69
N LEU A 34 -14.07 2.69 -8.83
CA LEU A 34 -13.21 3.85 -8.65
C LEU A 34 -12.84 3.99 -7.17
N VAL A 35 -11.57 4.26 -6.88
CA VAL A 35 -11.06 4.54 -5.53
C VAL A 35 -9.97 5.60 -5.70
N CYS A 36 -10.20 6.79 -5.16
CA CYS A 36 -9.37 7.97 -5.42
C CYS A 36 -8.76 8.51 -4.14
N TYR A 37 -7.62 9.17 -4.29
CA TYR A 37 -7.06 10.00 -3.23
C TYR A 37 -8.05 11.08 -2.78
N HIS A 38 -7.75 11.70 -1.64
CA HIS A 38 -8.48 12.85 -1.14
C HIS A 38 -8.59 13.93 -2.22
N ASN A 39 -9.83 14.30 -2.56
CA ASN A 39 -10.13 15.30 -3.57
C ASN A 39 -11.30 16.20 -3.14
N LEU A 40 -11.27 17.45 -3.58
CA LEU A 40 -12.25 18.48 -3.20
C LEU A 40 -13.69 18.12 -3.63
N GLN A 41 -13.83 17.32 -4.67
CA GLN A 41 -15.11 16.86 -5.22
C GLN A 41 -15.67 15.65 -4.45
N ARG A 42 -14.91 15.07 -3.51
CA ARG A 42 -15.24 13.85 -2.75
C ARG A 42 -15.64 12.66 -3.64
N ILE A 43 -15.07 12.61 -4.84
CA ILE A 43 -15.29 11.51 -5.77
C ILE A 43 -14.54 10.30 -5.25
N ALA A 44 -15.27 9.25 -4.88
CA ALA A 44 -14.72 7.94 -4.55
C ALA A 44 -13.53 7.96 -3.57
N ASP A 45 -13.56 8.87 -2.59
CA ASP A 45 -12.50 9.07 -1.60
C ASP A 45 -12.16 7.77 -0.87
N TYR A 46 -10.91 7.34 -0.94
CA TYR A 46 -10.48 6.01 -0.50
C TYR A 46 -10.66 5.82 1.02
N GLY A 47 -10.41 6.86 1.82
CA GLY A 47 -10.60 6.83 3.27
C GLY A 47 -12.07 6.65 3.64
N SER A 48 -12.96 7.41 2.98
CA SER A 48 -14.42 7.27 3.13
C SER A 48 -14.95 5.91 2.68
N LEU A 49 -14.26 5.28 1.72
CA LEU A 49 -14.54 3.91 1.25
C LEU A 49 -13.91 2.83 2.13
N GLY A 50 -13.12 3.20 3.14
CA GLY A 50 -12.54 2.32 4.14
C GLY A 50 -11.19 1.69 3.74
N HIS A 51 -10.58 2.15 2.66
CA HIS A 51 -9.26 1.67 2.24
C HIS A 51 -8.14 2.28 3.06
N ALA A 52 -6.98 1.63 3.05
CA ALA A 52 -5.71 2.16 3.52
C ALA A 52 -4.76 2.37 2.35
N GLU A 53 -3.82 3.29 2.52
CA GLU A 53 -2.68 3.43 1.62
C GLU A 53 -1.79 2.17 1.71
N ALA A 54 -1.44 1.63 0.55
CA ALA A 54 -0.66 0.41 0.44
C ALA A 54 0.17 0.40 -0.84
N VAL A 55 1.23 -0.41 -0.83
CA VAL A 55 2.06 -0.66 -2.02
C VAL A 55 1.96 -2.13 -2.40
N ARG A 56 1.51 -2.41 -3.62
CA ARG A 56 1.59 -3.75 -4.19
C ARG A 56 2.98 -3.98 -4.77
N VAL A 57 3.60 -5.09 -4.40
CA VAL A 57 4.89 -5.53 -4.94
C VAL A 57 4.78 -7.01 -5.27
N LYS A 58 5.23 -7.43 -6.46
CA LYS A 58 5.44 -8.85 -6.75
C LYS A 58 6.71 -9.28 -6.04
N VAL A 59 6.64 -10.26 -5.13
CA VAL A 59 7.80 -10.75 -4.38
C VAL A 59 7.95 -12.24 -4.66
N PRO A 60 9.13 -12.72 -5.11
CA PRO A 60 9.42 -14.15 -5.19
C PRO A 60 9.16 -14.83 -3.84
N ALA A 61 8.58 -16.03 -3.85
CA ALA A 61 8.28 -16.80 -2.64
C ALA A 61 9.48 -16.91 -1.70
N SER A 62 10.68 -17.12 -2.25
CA SER A 62 11.93 -17.29 -1.50
C SER A 62 12.41 -16.02 -0.80
N THR A 63 11.91 -14.84 -1.16
CA THR A 63 12.35 -13.55 -0.59
C THR A 63 11.27 -12.86 0.27
N VAL A 64 10.13 -13.51 0.47
CA VAL A 64 9.09 -13.06 1.42
C VAL A 64 9.66 -12.80 2.82
N PRO A 65 10.56 -13.64 3.39
CA PRO A 65 11.14 -13.37 4.71
C PRO A 65 11.92 -12.06 4.76
N GLU A 66 12.81 -11.85 3.79
CA GLU A 66 13.65 -10.65 3.70
C GLU A 66 12.82 -9.41 3.47
N PHE A 67 11.80 -9.50 2.61
CA PHE A 67 10.89 -8.38 2.35
C PHE A 67 10.06 -8.03 3.59
N THR A 68 9.62 -9.03 4.36
CA THR A 68 8.92 -8.82 5.64
C THR A 68 9.82 -8.13 6.67
N LYS A 69 11.10 -8.49 6.72
CA LYS A 69 12.08 -7.81 7.58
C LYS A 69 12.26 -6.34 7.19
N GLU A 70 12.27 -6.00 5.90
CA GLU A 70 12.30 -4.59 5.48
C GLU A 70 11.03 -3.84 5.90
N TYR A 71 9.85 -4.45 5.74
CA TYR A 71 8.61 -3.85 6.22
C TYR A 71 8.65 -3.60 7.74
N ALA A 72 9.16 -4.56 8.52
CA ALA A 72 9.28 -4.41 9.98
C ALA A 72 10.22 -3.27 10.41
N LYS A 73 11.20 -2.87 9.57
CA LYS A 73 12.10 -1.74 9.86
C LYS A 73 11.39 -0.39 9.80
N LEU A 74 10.24 -0.29 9.13
CA LEU A 74 9.46 0.93 9.04
C LEU A 74 8.88 1.34 10.41
N PHE A 75 8.75 0.40 11.34
CA PHE A 75 8.19 0.67 12.65
C PHE A 75 9.27 1.14 13.63
N ASP A 76 8.91 2.09 14.49
CA ASP A 76 9.77 2.54 15.58
C ASP A 76 9.92 1.47 16.68
N LYS A 77 10.54 1.82 17.82
CA LYS A 77 10.73 0.87 18.94
C LYS A 77 9.42 0.54 19.66
N GLN A 78 8.39 1.37 19.51
CA GLN A 78 7.06 1.16 20.07
C GLN A 78 6.18 0.34 19.13
N GLY A 79 6.65 0.01 17.93
CA GLY A 79 5.86 -0.71 16.93
C GLY A 79 4.87 0.20 16.21
N ASP A 80 5.15 1.51 16.17
CA ASP A 80 4.35 2.50 15.45
C ASP A 80 5.01 2.92 14.14
N ARG A 81 4.18 3.33 13.17
CA ARG A 81 4.63 3.99 11.94
C ARG A 81 5.32 5.34 12.24
N PRO A 82 6.21 5.82 11.36
CA PRO A 82 7.01 7.01 11.62
C PRO A 82 6.19 8.30 11.63
N ASP A 83 5.23 8.44 10.70
CA ASP A 83 4.30 9.57 10.70
C ASP A 83 3.12 9.30 11.63
N LYS A 84 3.20 9.89 12.83
CA LYS A 84 2.16 9.79 13.87
C LYS A 84 1.13 10.92 13.78
N GLY A 85 1.36 11.89 12.89
CA GLY A 85 0.41 12.96 12.57
C GLY A 85 -0.74 12.42 11.72
N ASP A 86 -0.41 11.53 10.79
CA ASP A 86 -1.35 10.75 10.00
C ASP A 86 -2.21 9.86 10.89
N ARG A 87 -3.51 10.15 10.95
CA ARG A 87 -4.48 9.51 11.84
C ARG A 87 -5.76 9.18 11.10
N GLY A 88 -6.22 7.95 11.25
CA GLY A 88 -7.37 7.48 10.52
C GLY A 88 -7.19 6.03 10.11
N LEU A 89 -8.28 5.41 9.67
CA LEU A 89 -8.20 4.05 9.15
C LEU A 89 -7.31 4.01 7.90
N GLU A 90 -7.23 5.10 7.14
CA GLU A 90 -6.46 5.21 5.91
C GLU A 90 -4.95 4.95 6.10
N TYR A 91 -4.42 5.22 7.29
CA TYR A 91 -2.99 5.08 7.61
C TYR A 91 -2.67 3.83 8.42
N ARG A 92 -3.65 2.94 8.61
CA ARG A 92 -3.44 1.70 9.37
C ARG A 92 -2.37 0.83 8.69
N SER A 93 -1.58 0.15 9.49
CA SER A 93 -0.55 -0.77 9.00
C SER A 93 -1.21 -2.02 8.43
N VAL A 94 -0.91 -2.32 7.16
CA VAL A 94 -1.51 -3.46 6.45
C VAL A 94 -0.46 -4.34 5.77
N ILE A 95 -0.76 -5.62 5.67
CA ILE A 95 -0.10 -6.60 4.79
C ILE A 95 -1.18 -7.35 4.02
N GLY A 96 -0.97 -7.55 2.73
CA GLY A 96 -1.79 -8.43 1.91
C GLY A 96 -1.02 -9.71 1.55
N LEU A 97 -1.63 -10.87 1.75
CA LEU A 97 -1.13 -12.14 1.22
C LEU A 97 -2.22 -12.83 0.39
N PRO A 98 -1.88 -13.49 -0.74
CA PRO A 98 -2.83 -14.36 -1.43
C PRO A 98 -3.36 -15.45 -0.49
N GLY A 99 -4.67 -15.51 -0.29
CA GLY A 99 -5.33 -16.43 0.65
C GLY A 99 -5.32 -15.97 2.11
N GLY A 100 -4.80 -14.78 2.42
CA GLY A 100 -4.78 -14.20 3.77
C GLY A 100 -4.07 -15.12 4.78
N GLN A 101 -4.78 -15.55 5.83
CA GLN A 101 -4.24 -16.50 6.82
C GLN A 101 -3.94 -17.88 6.24
N SER A 102 -4.61 -18.27 5.16
CA SER A 102 -4.37 -19.56 4.49
C SER A 102 -3.12 -19.54 3.60
N SER A 103 -2.46 -18.38 3.47
CA SER A 103 -1.21 -18.26 2.74
C SER A 103 -0.13 -19.15 3.35
N PRO A 104 0.68 -19.85 2.55
CA PRO A 104 1.83 -20.61 3.07
C PRO A 104 2.85 -19.73 3.79
N PHE A 105 2.80 -18.40 3.58
CA PHE A 105 3.71 -17.44 4.23
C PHE A 105 3.17 -16.88 5.54
N TYR A 106 1.91 -17.16 5.94
CA TYR A 106 1.27 -16.53 7.09
C TYR A 106 2.09 -16.65 8.38
N ASN A 107 2.47 -17.87 8.76
CA ASN A 107 3.19 -18.12 10.00
C ASN A 107 4.55 -17.43 10.02
N GLN A 108 5.29 -17.54 8.91
CA GLN A 108 6.61 -16.92 8.80
C GLN A 108 6.54 -15.39 8.87
N VAL A 109 5.56 -14.77 8.20
CA VAL A 109 5.36 -13.31 8.28
C VAL A 109 5.01 -12.90 9.71
N LYS A 110 4.10 -13.61 10.36
CA LYS A 110 3.70 -13.35 11.74
C LYS A 110 4.88 -13.42 12.71
N GLU A 111 5.69 -14.47 12.63
CA GLU A 111 6.87 -14.67 13.48
C GLU A 111 7.89 -13.53 13.30
N ILE A 112 8.20 -13.17 12.05
CA ILE A 112 9.17 -12.08 11.76
C ILE A 112 8.71 -10.75 12.35
N LEU A 113 7.43 -10.41 12.23
CA LEU A 113 6.86 -9.16 12.76
C LEU A 113 6.88 -9.15 14.30
N GLN A 114 6.54 -10.29 14.91
CA GLN A 114 6.58 -10.46 16.36
C GLN A 114 8.01 -10.32 16.90
N ASP A 115 8.99 -10.99 16.28
CA ASP A 115 10.38 -10.97 16.73
C ASP A 115 11.04 -9.60 16.52
N ALA A 116 10.75 -8.93 15.40
CA ALA A 116 11.40 -7.67 15.08
C ALA A 116 10.91 -6.50 15.96
N LYS A 117 9.60 -6.47 16.27
CA LYS A 117 8.93 -5.27 16.81
C LYS A 117 7.79 -5.57 17.81
N GLY A 118 7.51 -6.85 18.08
CA GLY A 118 6.36 -7.25 18.91
C GLY A 118 5.01 -6.91 18.25
N LEU A 119 4.96 -6.94 16.92
CA LEU A 119 3.76 -6.62 16.14
C LEU A 119 2.85 -7.85 16.02
N ASN A 120 1.57 -7.65 16.30
CA ASN A 120 0.54 -8.67 16.11
C ASN A 120 -0.01 -8.63 14.68
N LEU A 121 0.12 -9.73 13.96
CA LEU A 121 -0.52 -9.90 12.65
C LEU A 121 -1.97 -10.37 12.83
N MET A 122 -2.92 -9.45 12.68
CA MET A 122 -4.35 -9.65 12.93
C MET A 122 -5.10 -9.76 11.62
N THR A 123 -6.11 -10.62 11.51
CA THR A 123 -6.91 -10.71 10.28
C THR A 123 -7.80 -9.50 10.10
N GLY A 124 -7.61 -8.80 8.98
CA GLY A 124 -8.49 -7.74 8.52
C GLY A 124 -9.77 -8.29 7.92
N LYS A 125 -10.86 -7.56 8.13
CA LYS A 125 -12.21 -7.87 7.62
C LYS A 125 -12.77 -6.77 6.72
N GLY A 126 -12.00 -5.70 6.54
CA GLY A 126 -12.38 -4.55 5.75
C GLY A 126 -12.75 -3.35 6.61
N ASN A 127 -12.33 -2.16 6.20
CA ASN A 127 -12.60 -0.90 6.91
C ASN A 127 -12.10 -0.92 8.38
N ASP A 128 -11.06 -1.72 8.64
CA ASP A 128 -10.54 -1.93 9.98
C ASP A 128 -9.95 -0.63 10.56
N PRO A 129 -10.00 -0.43 11.88
CA PRO A 129 -9.56 0.83 12.48
C PRO A 129 -8.04 1.02 12.38
N ASP A 130 -7.62 2.26 12.62
CA ASP A 130 -6.21 2.65 12.77
C ASP A 130 -5.46 1.71 13.75
N THR A 131 -4.19 1.45 13.45
CA THR A 131 -3.26 0.61 14.23
C THR A 131 -2.29 1.41 15.10
N LEU A 132 -2.25 2.74 14.99
CA LEU A 132 -1.36 3.59 15.78
C LEU A 132 -1.53 3.35 17.29
N GLY A 133 -0.43 3.08 17.98
CA GLY A 133 -0.38 2.80 19.42
C GLY A 133 -0.86 1.40 19.82
N LYS A 134 -1.16 0.51 18.85
CA LYS A 134 -1.76 -0.81 19.12
C LYS A 134 -0.83 -1.98 18.83
N LYS A 135 0.31 -1.75 18.16
CA LYS A 135 1.22 -2.79 17.67
C LYS A 135 0.51 -3.86 16.83
N ASN A 136 -0.45 -3.44 16.01
CA ASN A 136 -1.20 -4.33 15.14
C ASN A 136 -0.86 -4.06 13.68
N VAL A 137 -0.84 -5.12 12.88
CA VAL A 137 -0.80 -5.05 11.42
C VAL A 137 -1.98 -5.88 10.91
N TRP A 138 -2.81 -5.30 10.05
CA TRP A 138 -3.94 -6.02 9.46
C TRP A 138 -3.50 -6.86 8.27
N LEU A 139 -3.77 -8.15 8.33
CA LEU A 139 -3.59 -9.10 7.25
C LEU A 139 -4.87 -9.23 6.43
N TYR A 140 -4.79 -8.88 5.15
CA TYR A 140 -5.88 -9.07 4.20
C TYR A 140 -5.60 -10.22 3.24
N ASP A 141 -6.65 -10.96 2.88
CA ASP A 141 -6.62 -11.83 1.71
C ASP A 141 -6.74 -10.98 0.45
N THR A 142 -5.69 -10.96 -0.37
CA THR A 142 -5.66 -10.13 -1.58
C THR A 142 -6.66 -10.55 -2.65
N ASN A 143 -7.24 -11.77 -2.56
CA ASN A 143 -8.32 -12.20 -3.45
C ASN A 143 -9.65 -11.54 -3.09
N SER A 144 -9.84 -11.22 -1.80
CA SER A 144 -11.07 -10.60 -1.28
C SER A 144 -10.93 -9.08 -1.17
N PHE A 145 -9.72 -8.60 -0.90
CA PHE A 145 -9.39 -7.19 -0.73
C PHE A 145 -8.30 -6.80 -1.72
N PRO A 146 -8.65 -6.57 -3.01
CA PRO A 146 -7.68 -6.19 -4.03
C PRO A 146 -7.13 -4.79 -3.75
N LEU A 147 -5.95 -4.52 -4.32
CA LEU A 147 -5.39 -3.17 -4.36
C LEU A 147 -5.83 -2.44 -5.63
N TYR A 148 -6.44 -1.28 -5.44
CA TYR A 148 -6.77 -0.30 -6.48
C TYR A 148 -5.58 0.64 -6.66
N GLN A 149 -5.03 0.73 -7.87
CA GLN A 149 -3.90 1.63 -8.13
C GLN A 149 -4.30 3.07 -7.80
N ALA A 150 -3.41 3.81 -7.14
CA ALA A 150 -3.54 5.25 -6.99
C ALA A 150 -3.30 5.97 -8.33
N GLU A 151 -3.65 7.23 -8.35
CA GLU A 151 -3.41 8.19 -9.43
C GLU A 151 -1.95 8.13 -9.90
N VAL A 152 -1.71 8.51 -11.16
CA VAL A 152 -0.35 8.46 -11.73
C VAL A 152 0.55 9.42 -10.97
N TYR A 153 0.02 10.56 -10.51
CA TYR A 153 0.71 11.49 -9.63
C TYR A 153 1.33 10.82 -8.37
N HIS A 154 0.64 9.84 -7.77
CA HIS A 154 1.08 9.11 -6.58
C HIS A 154 2.04 7.95 -6.88
N GLN A 155 2.55 7.81 -8.10
CA GLN A 155 3.56 6.80 -8.41
C GLN A 155 4.95 7.44 -8.44
N MET A 156 5.94 6.83 -7.79
CA MET A 156 7.33 7.32 -7.78
C MET A 156 7.49 8.78 -7.33
N HIS A 157 6.63 9.24 -6.42
CA HIS A 157 6.68 10.59 -5.85
C HIS A 157 7.61 10.67 -4.63
N ASP A 158 8.01 11.90 -4.30
CA ASP A 158 8.74 12.24 -3.09
C ASP A 158 7.84 12.21 -1.86
N GLY A 159 8.44 12.07 -0.68
CA GLY A 159 7.70 12.33 0.55
C GLY A 159 7.24 13.79 0.60
N PHE A 160 6.18 14.05 1.35
CA PHE A 160 5.55 15.37 1.39
C PHE A 160 6.23 16.32 2.39
N PHE A 161 7.20 15.84 3.17
CA PHE A 161 7.93 16.67 4.12
C PHE A 161 9.31 17.14 3.60
N PRO A 162 9.81 18.29 4.09
CA PRO A 162 11.14 18.76 3.75
C PRO A 162 12.22 17.71 4.04
N GLY A 163 13.02 17.38 3.02
CA GLY A 163 14.11 16.41 3.12
C GLY A 163 13.73 14.99 2.70
N GLU A 164 12.49 14.74 2.26
CA GLU A 164 12.03 13.43 1.76
C GLU A 164 12.10 13.31 0.23
N ASN A 165 12.92 14.14 -0.41
CA ASN A 165 13.13 14.10 -1.86
C ASN A 165 13.95 12.88 -2.26
N TYR A 166 13.45 12.10 -3.22
CA TYR A 166 14.22 11.05 -3.86
C TYR A 166 15.09 11.63 -4.98
N PRO A 167 16.09 10.87 -5.46
CA PRO A 167 16.86 11.26 -6.63
C PRO A 167 15.98 11.41 -7.88
N SER A 168 16.27 12.40 -8.73
CA SER A 168 15.48 12.71 -9.93
C SER A 168 15.25 11.52 -10.87
N GLU A 169 16.21 10.58 -10.92
CA GLU A 169 16.11 9.37 -11.70
C GLU A 169 15.00 8.42 -11.23
N TYR A 170 14.66 8.46 -9.93
CA TYR A 170 13.52 7.73 -9.37
C TYR A 170 12.21 8.36 -9.83
N ASN A 171 12.05 9.68 -9.69
CA ASN A 171 10.82 10.35 -10.12
C ASN A 171 10.60 10.22 -11.64
N ALA A 172 11.69 10.23 -12.42
CA ALA A 172 11.63 10.00 -13.87
C ALA A 172 11.09 8.61 -14.25
N LEU A 173 11.06 7.63 -13.34
CA LEU A 173 10.43 6.33 -13.59
C LEU A 173 8.92 6.42 -13.70
N ASN A 174 8.27 7.43 -13.11
CA ASN A 174 6.83 7.63 -13.22
C ASN A 174 6.39 7.62 -14.70
N LYS A 175 6.93 8.58 -15.47
CA LYS A 175 6.61 8.73 -16.89
C LYS A 175 6.97 7.48 -17.70
N LYS A 176 8.16 6.91 -17.46
CA LYS A 176 8.62 5.71 -18.20
C LYS A 176 7.72 4.50 -17.96
N LEU A 177 7.28 4.28 -16.72
CA LEU A 177 6.42 3.16 -16.35
C LEU A 177 4.98 3.40 -16.81
N PHE A 178 4.49 4.64 -16.81
CA PHE A 178 3.20 5.00 -17.40
C PHE A 178 3.19 4.77 -18.92
N GLU A 179 4.19 5.26 -19.65
CA GLU A 179 4.34 5.04 -21.10
C GLU A 179 4.49 3.55 -21.45
N ALA A 180 5.09 2.76 -20.56
CA ALA A 180 5.19 1.30 -20.69
C ALA A 180 3.90 0.55 -20.26
N GLY A 181 2.82 1.25 -19.92
CA GLY A 181 1.53 0.67 -19.52
C GLY A 181 1.54 -0.02 -18.15
N ARG A 182 2.55 0.25 -17.32
CA ARG A 182 2.67 -0.32 -15.96
C ARG A 182 1.86 0.43 -14.94
N PHE A 183 1.67 1.73 -15.17
CA PHE A 183 0.66 2.55 -14.53
C PHE A 183 -0.41 2.90 -15.55
N VAL A 184 -1.65 2.97 -15.10
CA VAL A 184 -2.79 3.34 -15.95
C VAL A 184 -3.50 4.56 -15.40
N ASP A 185 -4.17 5.29 -16.29
CA ASP A 185 -5.12 6.33 -15.90
C ASP A 185 -6.26 5.71 -15.06
N THR A 186 -6.35 6.16 -13.82
CA THR A 186 -7.30 5.66 -12.83
C THR A 186 -8.67 6.30 -12.96
N GLY A 187 -8.84 7.35 -13.79
CA GLY A 187 -10.05 8.18 -13.91
C GLY A 187 -10.41 8.99 -12.66
N CYS A 188 -9.53 8.97 -11.66
CA CYS A 188 -9.61 9.86 -10.53
C CYS A 188 -9.05 11.25 -10.89
N PRO A 189 -9.42 12.30 -10.16
CA PRO A 189 -8.75 13.60 -10.29
C PRO A 189 -7.25 13.46 -9.95
N ASP A 190 -6.37 13.58 -10.94
CA ASP A 190 -4.92 13.31 -10.85
C ASP A 190 -4.12 14.45 -10.16
N ILE A 191 -4.76 15.60 -9.90
CA ILE A 191 -4.13 16.79 -9.28
C ILE A 191 -5.11 17.37 -8.24
N ILE A 192 -4.59 17.59 -7.03
CA ILE A 192 -5.28 18.22 -5.89
C ILE A 192 -5.64 19.68 -6.22
#